data_AF-A0A5N6MV43-F1
#
_entry.id   AF-A0A5N6MV43-F1
#
_cell.length_a   1.000
_cell.length_b   1.000
_cell.length_c   1.000
_cell.angle_alpha   90.00
_cell.angle_beta   90.00
_cell.angle_gamma   90.00
#
_symmetry.space_group_name_H-M   'P 1'
#
loop_
_entity.id
_entity.type
_entity.pdbx_description
1 polymer ?
#
loop_
_entity_poly.entity_id
_entity_poly.type
_entity_poly.pdbx_seq_one_letter_code
_entity_poly.pdbx_strand_id
1 'polypeptide(L)'
;MRQSMMKLFGDREDPRIRIRETYWPDAADPQAAATHWAVAAIRARGLDPKDPRDGIAAVAALRAAKPELTLKTAAFLARSAGNSA
;
A
#
# COMPACT_ATOMS: atom_id res chain seq x y z
N MET A 1 0.83 -26.67 14.85
CA MET A 1 1.76 -25.92 13.97
C MET A 1 0.98 -25.06 12.99
N ARG A 2 0.90 -23.74 13.20
CA ARG A 2 0.38 -22.80 12.20
C ARG A 2 1.57 -22.20 11.45
N GLN A 3 2.10 -22.92 10.46
CA GLN A 3 3.12 -22.37 9.56
C GLN A 3 2.47 -21.95 8.24
N SER A 4 2.18 -20.65 8.18
CA SER A 4 2.32 -19.73 7.06
C SER A 4 2.33 -20.32 5.64
N MET A 5 1.14 -20.60 5.12
CA MET A 5 0.87 -20.73 3.68
C MET A 5 0.86 -19.34 3.00
N MET A 6 1.90 -18.54 3.24
CA MET A 6 2.17 -17.24 2.58
C MET A 6 3.50 -17.32 1.84
N LYS A 7 3.78 -18.47 1.25
CA LYS A 7 4.90 -18.68 0.33
C LYS A 7 4.29 -19.14 -0.98
N LEU A 8 4.46 -18.31 -2.02
CA LEU A 8 4.32 -18.61 -3.46
C LEU A 8 3.05 -18.18 -4.24
N PHE A 9 1.95 -17.72 -3.63
CA PHE A 9 0.78 -17.21 -4.41
C PHE A 9 0.70 -15.67 -4.56
N GLY A 10 1.67 -14.92 -4.03
CA GLY A 10 1.48 -13.51 -3.67
C GLY A 10 1.50 -12.44 -4.78
N ASP A 11 1.82 -12.76 -6.04
CA ASP A 11 2.19 -11.69 -7.01
C ASP A 11 1.32 -11.58 -8.28
N ARG A 12 0.36 -12.48 -8.52
CA ARG A 12 -0.50 -12.37 -9.72
C ARG A 12 -1.77 -11.56 -9.55
N GLU A 13 -2.26 -11.44 -8.32
CA GLU A 13 -3.50 -10.73 -8.04
C GLU A 13 -3.34 -9.21 -8.31
N ASP A 14 -4.40 -8.61 -8.84
CA ASP A 14 -4.44 -7.18 -9.10
C ASP A 14 -4.48 -6.42 -7.76
N PRO A 15 -3.61 -5.41 -7.55
CA PRO A 15 -3.54 -4.69 -6.28
C PRO A 15 -4.86 -3.97 -5.95
N ARG A 16 -5.70 -3.61 -6.94
CA ARG A 16 -6.99 -2.98 -6.68
C ARG A 16 -7.97 -3.95 -6.03
N ILE A 17 -8.01 -5.18 -6.54
CA ILE A 17 -8.82 -6.27 -5.97
C ILE A 17 -8.38 -6.51 -4.52
N ARG A 18 -7.07 -6.63 -4.29
CA ARG A 18 -6.55 -6.87 -2.94
C ARG A 18 -6.82 -5.72 -1.96
N ILE A 19 -6.71 -4.47 -2.42
CA ILE A 19 -7.12 -3.30 -1.63
C ILE A 19 -8.59 -3.41 -1.23
N ARG A 20 -9.48 -3.70 -2.19
CA ARG A 20 -10.92 -3.83 -1.93
C ARG A 20 -11.24 -5.00 -1.02
N GLU A 21 -10.69 -6.18 -1.26
CA GLU A 21 -11.19 -7.41 -0.63
C GLU A 21 -10.44 -7.78 0.64
N THR A 22 -9.20 -7.33 0.79
CA THR A 22 -8.34 -7.70 1.92
C THR A 22 -8.09 -6.53 2.86
N TYR A 23 -7.74 -5.37 2.34
CA TYR A 23 -7.16 -4.31 3.16
C TYR A 23 -8.14 -3.21 3.57
N TRP A 24 -9.16 -2.94 2.74
CA TRP A 24 -10.23 -1.96 2.97
C TRP A 24 -11.61 -2.49 2.51
N PRO A 25 -12.08 -3.66 2.99
CA PRO A 25 -13.36 -4.24 2.57
C PRO A 25 -14.59 -3.43 2.98
N ASP A 26 -14.52 -2.70 4.08
CA ASP A 26 -15.65 -1.95 4.63
C ASP A 26 -15.72 -0.50 4.15
N ALA A 27 -14.79 -0.07 3.30
CA ALA A 27 -14.76 1.30 2.78
C ALA A 27 -15.78 1.47 1.64
N ALA A 28 -16.54 2.58 1.66
CA ALA A 28 -17.46 2.93 0.57
C ALA A 28 -16.72 3.11 -0.77
N ASP A 29 -15.51 3.67 -0.73
CA ASP A 29 -14.56 3.68 -1.85
C ASP A 29 -13.17 3.19 -1.37
N PRO A 30 -12.87 1.89 -1.51
CA PRO A 30 -11.64 1.30 -0.99
C PRO A 30 -10.37 1.88 -1.60
N GLN A 31 -10.41 2.27 -2.87
CA GLN A 31 -9.26 2.83 -3.58
C GLN A 31 -8.92 4.24 -3.08
N ALA A 32 -9.90 5.11 -2.93
CA ALA A 32 -9.72 6.44 -2.36
C ALA A 32 -9.29 6.36 -0.89
N ALA A 33 -9.94 5.50 -0.10
CA ALA A 33 -9.57 5.29 1.31
C ALA A 33 -8.11 4.82 1.45
N ALA A 34 -7.69 3.83 0.65
CA ALA A 34 -6.33 3.34 0.67
C ALA A 34 -5.32 4.39 0.18
N THR A 35 -5.69 5.20 -0.82
CA THR A 35 -4.83 6.28 -1.34
C THR A 35 -4.66 7.40 -0.31
N HIS A 36 -5.75 7.85 0.33
CA HIS A 36 -5.71 8.85 1.40
C HIS A 36 -4.87 8.37 2.59
N TRP A 37 -5.08 7.12 3.01
CA TRP A 37 -4.25 6.50 4.04
C TRP A 37 -2.77 6.47 3.62
N ALA A 38 -2.46 6.10 2.38
CA ALA A 38 -1.08 6.04 1.89
C ALA A 38 -0.40 7.41 1.91
N VAL A 39 -1.08 8.47 1.45
CA VAL A 39 -0.58 9.85 1.52
C VAL A 39 -0.26 10.23 2.97
N ALA A 40 -1.19 9.98 3.90
CA ALA A 40 -0.99 10.30 5.30
C ALA A 40 0.18 9.50 5.92
N ALA A 41 0.28 8.20 5.64
CA ALA A 41 1.33 7.33 6.15
C ALA A 41 2.73 7.71 5.63
N ILE A 42 2.85 8.11 4.36
CA ILE A 42 4.10 8.59 3.77
C ILE A 42 4.52 9.91 4.43
N ARG A 43 3.59 10.88 4.52
CA ARG A 43 3.86 12.19 5.14
C ARG A 43 4.21 12.07 6.62
N ALA A 44 3.62 11.13 7.35
CA ALA A 44 3.95 10.87 8.76
C ALA A 44 5.41 10.41 8.96
N ARG A 45 6.11 9.98 7.90
CA ARG A 45 7.54 9.67 7.92
C ARG A 45 8.43 10.82 7.44
N GLY A 46 7.86 12.00 7.20
CA GLY A 46 8.58 13.16 6.66
C GLY A 46 8.97 13.00 5.20
N LEU A 47 8.34 12.07 4.48
CA LEU A 47 8.58 11.83 3.05
C LEU A 47 7.55 12.59 2.22
N ASP A 48 7.95 13.00 1.02
CA ASP A 48 7.03 13.59 0.05
C ASP A 48 6.58 12.54 -0.99
N PRO A 49 5.27 12.24 -1.11
CA PRO A 49 4.80 11.24 -2.07
C PRO A 49 4.97 11.65 -3.54
N LYS A 50 5.19 12.93 -3.86
CA LYS A 50 5.46 13.40 -5.24
C LYS A 50 6.94 13.36 -5.59
N ASP A 51 7.82 13.41 -4.60
CA ASP A 51 9.25 13.36 -4.82
C ASP A 51 9.68 11.96 -5.28
N PRO A 52 10.23 11.81 -6.51
CA PRO A 52 10.62 10.51 -7.03
C PRO A 52 11.79 9.87 -6.26
N ARG A 53 12.59 10.67 -5.53
CA ARG A 53 13.70 10.17 -4.70
C ARG A 53 13.17 9.44 -3.46
N ASP A 54 11.99 9.82 -3.00
CA ASP A 54 11.34 9.20 -1.84
C ASP A 54 10.58 7.93 -2.20
N GLY A 55 10.45 7.55 -3.48
CA GLY A 55 9.61 6.42 -3.91
C GLY A 55 9.90 5.10 -3.19
N ILE A 56 11.17 4.72 -3.03
CA ILE A 56 11.55 3.48 -2.30
C ILE A 56 11.25 3.62 -0.80
N ALA A 57 11.57 4.79 -0.22
CA ALA A 57 11.32 5.07 1.18
C ALA A 57 9.80 5.10 1.49
N ALA A 58 8.98 5.60 0.58
CA ALA A 58 7.53 5.63 0.66
C ALA A 58 6.96 4.20 0.68
N VAL A 59 7.41 3.33 -0.23
CA VAL A 59 7.00 1.91 -0.21
C VAL A 59 7.42 1.23 1.09
N ALA A 60 8.62 1.48 1.59
CA ALA A 60 9.09 0.94 2.86
C ALA A 60 8.24 1.46 4.04
N ALA A 61 7.91 2.75 4.05
CA ALA A 61 7.05 3.39 5.04
C ALA A 61 5.65 2.75 5.07
N LEU A 62 5.03 2.52 3.91
CA LEU A 62 3.72 1.87 3.81
C LEU A 62 3.76 0.43 4.35
N ARG A 63 4.78 -0.35 4.02
CA ARG A 63 4.94 -1.72 4.53
C ARG A 63 5.26 -1.74 6.03
N ALA A 64 5.95 -0.74 6.55
CA ALA A 64 6.17 -0.61 7.99
C ALA A 64 4.87 -0.25 8.73
N ALA A 65 4.01 0.58 8.13
CA ALA A 65 2.73 0.99 8.72
C ALA A 65 1.65 -0.11 8.62
N LYS A 66 1.65 -0.90 7.55
CA LYS A 66 0.73 -2.03 7.35
C LYS A 66 1.52 -3.27 6.85
N PRO A 67 2.09 -4.08 7.76
CA PRO A 67 2.99 -5.21 7.45
C PRO A 67 2.40 -6.31 6.56
N GLU A 68 1.08 -6.43 6.57
CA GLU A 68 0.30 -7.34 5.72
C GLU A 68 0.26 -6.90 4.23
N LEU A 69 0.66 -5.66 3.90
CA LEU A 69 0.75 -5.21 2.52
C LEU A 69 1.81 -6.00 1.75
N THR A 70 1.41 -6.54 0.62
CA THR A 70 2.37 -7.07 -0.37
C THR A 70 3.19 -5.93 -0.97
N LEU A 71 4.41 -6.24 -1.43
CA LEU A 71 5.28 -5.26 -2.08
C LEU A 71 4.59 -4.58 -3.27
N LYS A 72 3.91 -5.38 -4.11
CA LYS A 72 3.17 -4.90 -5.28
C LYS A 72 2.05 -3.91 -4.90
N THR A 73 1.28 -4.21 -3.86
CA THR A 73 0.21 -3.31 -3.39
C THR A 73 0.78 -2.04 -2.78
N ALA A 74 1.85 -2.14 -1.98
CA ALA A 74 2.52 -0.98 -1.42
C ALA A 74 3.11 -0.06 -2.52
N ALA A 75 3.75 -0.63 -3.54
CA ALA A 75 4.25 0.11 -4.69
C ALA A 75 3.11 0.80 -5.48
N PHE A 76 2.00 0.11 -5.69
CA PHE A 76 0.81 0.68 -6.32
C PHE A 76 0.26 1.87 -5.52
N LEU A 77 0.14 1.73 -4.20
CA LEU A 77 -0.35 2.81 -3.32
C LEU A 77 0.61 4.00 -3.26
N ALA A 78 1.93 3.78 -3.22
CA ALA A 78 2.90 4.86 -3.26
C ALA A 78 2.81 5.67 -4.56
N ARG A 79 2.65 4.99 -5.70
CA ARG A 79 2.40 5.64 -7.00
C ARG A 79 1.09 6.44 -7.00
N SER A 80 0.01 5.84 -6.49
CA SER A 80 -1.32 6.50 -6.41
C SER A 80 -1.28 7.74 -5.52
N ALA A 81 -0.55 7.66 -4.39
CA ALA A 81 -0.34 8.77 -3.47
C ALA A 81 0.37 9.94 -4.16
N GLY A 82 1.44 9.68 -4.93
CA GLY A 82 2.13 10.74 -5.67
C GLY A 82 1.26 11.44 -6.72
N ASN A 83 0.33 10.71 -7.34
CA ASN A 83 -0.61 11.28 -8.29
C ASN A 83 -1.79 12.03 -7.63
N SER A 84 -2.02 11.83 -6.34
CA SER A 84 -3.20 12.35 -5.60
C SER A 84 -2.86 13.40 -4.54
N ALA A 85 -1.57 13.57 -4.20
CA ALA A 85 -1.08 14.44 -3.14
C ALA A 85 -1.03 15.93 -3.53
#